data_AF-A0A1M7G1C1-F1
#
_entry.id   AF-A0A1M7G1C1-F1
#
_cell.length_a   1.000
_cell.length_b   1.000
_cell.length_c   1.000
_cell.angle_alpha   90.00
_cell.angle_beta   90.00
_cell.angle_gamma   90.00
#
_symmetry.space_group_name_H-M   'P 1'
#
loop_
_entity.id
_entity.type
_entity.pdbx_description
1 polymer ?
#
loop_
_entity_poly.entity_id
_entity_poly.type
_entity_poly.pdbx_seq_one_letter_code
_entity_poly.pdbx_strand_id
1 'polypeptide(L)'
;MSSDFTDDEAYEVVKPPKDLRKKVRIMSPREAKNFDPVKAAETALARLSQNFDGWMVNGSKELHEAYENLAANGINAETVGRLYQAAHNMKGQAATLGYPLVGDVAGSLCYLIEEVPSPSDLPKSLLAQYVDAIRAMVSENARDQQNALGTALLAKLNEVTNDYLSQVRTIG
;
A
#
# COMPACT_ATOMS: atom_id res chain seq x y z
N MET A 1 3.19 54.80 -2.50
CA MET A 1 2.64 53.96 -1.42
C MET A 1 3.41 52.67 -1.41
N SER A 2 4.16 52.48 -0.33
CA SER A 2 4.96 51.30 -0.03
C SER A 2 4.03 50.19 0.46
N SER A 3 4.25 48.94 0.05
CA SER A 3 3.89 47.76 0.83
C SER A 3 5.04 46.77 0.74
N ASP A 4 6.03 47.07 1.58
CA ASP A 4 6.90 46.17 2.34
C ASP A 4 6.43 44.69 2.31
N PHE A 5 7.15 43.85 1.57
CA PHE A 5 7.22 42.42 1.84
C PHE A 5 8.51 42.20 2.61
N THR A 6 8.37 41.97 3.91
CA THR A 6 9.45 41.60 4.82
C THR A 6 10.05 40.27 4.37
N ASP A 7 11.31 40.33 3.95
CA ASP A 7 12.14 39.22 3.48
C ASP A 7 12.83 38.59 4.71
N ASP A 8 12.10 37.83 5.52
CA ASP A 8 12.60 37.21 6.76
C ASP A 8 12.14 35.74 6.92
N GLU A 9 12.30 34.93 5.87
CA GLU A 9 12.42 33.48 6.05
C GLU A 9 13.79 33.03 5.55
N ALA A 10 14.67 32.68 6.49
CA ALA A 10 15.97 32.08 6.21
C ALA A 10 15.76 30.72 5.52
N TYR A 11 15.80 30.70 4.19
CA TYR A 11 15.75 29.47 3.43
C TYR A 11 17.17 28.94 3.19
N GLU A 12 17.39 27.67 3.48
CA GLU A 12 18.63 26.98 3.14
C GLU A 12 18.43 26.16 1.85
N VAL A 13 19.09 26.57 0.77
CA VAL A 13 19.09 25.80 -0.48
C VAL A 13 20.04 24.62 -0.33
N VAL A 14 19.50 23.46 0.04
CA VAL A 14 20.23 22.20 0.06
C VAL A 14 20.55 21.79 -1.38
N LYS A 15 21.80 22.03 -1.81
CA LYS A 15 22.28 21.56 -3.11
C LYS A 15 22.61 20.07 -3.03
N PRO A 16 21.99 19.20 -3.86
CA PRO A 16 22.30 17.78 -3.86
C PRO A 16 23.79 17.54 -4.15
N PRO A 17 24.48 16.69 -3.38
CA PRO A 17 25.89 16.39 -3.63
C PRO A 17 26.07 15.73 -5.00
N LYS A 18 26.99 16.28 -5.82
CA LYS A 18 27.30 15.80 -7.20
C LYS A 18 28.23 14.58 -7.25
N ASP A 19 28.36 13.86 -6.15
CA ASP A 19 29.35 12.80 -5.95
C ASP A 19 28.84 11.38 -6.25
N LEU A 20 27.64 11.23 -6.83
CA LEU A 20 27.06 9.92 -7.17
C LEU A 20 28.02 9.07 -8.02
N ARG A 21 28.79 9.69 -8.93
CA ARG A 21 29.83 8.99 -9.71
C ARG A 21 30.92 8.35 -8.87
N LYS A 22 31.22 8.87 -7.68
CA LYS A 22 32.20 8.28 -6.74
C LYS A 22 31.64 7.06 -5.99
N LYS A 23 30.32 6.86 -6.00
CA LYS A 23 29.63 5.74 -5.32
C LYS A 23 29.31 4.57 -6.25
N VAL A 24 29.55 4.72 -7.56
CA VAL A 24 29.22 3.71 -8.56
C VAL A 24 30.51 3.09 -9.11
N ARG A 25 30.57 1.76 -9.18
CA ARG A 25 31.67 1.04 -9.84
C ARG A 25 31.65 1.37 -11.34
N ILE A 26 32.75 1.91 -11.86
CA ILE A 26 32.92 2.16 -13.30
C ILE A 26 33.40 0.86 -13.96
N MET A 27 32.66 0.39 -14.96
CA MET A 27 33.05 -0.78 -15.73
C MET A 27 34.25 -0.46 -16.63
N SER A 28 35.15 -1.41 -16.81
CA SER A 28 36.23 -1.29 -17.79
C SER A 28 35.66 -1.24 -19.22
N PRO A 29 36.39 -0.67 -20.20
CA PRO A 29 35.94 -0.63 -21.60
C PRO A 29 35.59 -2.01 -22.17
N ARG A 30 36.29 -3.07 -21.73
CA ARG A 30 36.05 -4.46 -22.15
C ARG A 30 34.78 -5.04 -21.53
N GLU A 31 34.52 -4.75 -20.26
CA GLU A 31 33.27 -5.14 -19.60
C GLU A 31 32.07 -4.41 -20.22
N ALA A 32 32.18 -3.10 -20.44
CA ALA A 32 31.11 -2.28 -21.01
C ALA A 32 30.71 -2.73 -22.43
N LYS A 33 31.67 -3.16 -23.26
CA LYS A 33 31.41 -3.66 -24.62
C LYS A 33 30.56 -4.95 -24.64
N ASN A 34 30.66 -5.77 -23.60
CA ASN A 34 30.00 -7.08 -23.52
C ASN A 34 28.83 -7.08 -22.51
N PHE A 35 28.58 -5.96 -21.83
CA PHE A 35 27.54 -5.84 -20.83
C PHE A 35 26.24 -5.39 -21.49
N ASP A 36 25.22 -6.22 -21.35
CA ASP A 36 23.86 -5.88 -21.71
C ASP A 36 23.11 -5.46 -20.43
N PRO A 37 22.91 -4.14 -20.20
CA PRO A 37 22.25 -3.65 -19.01
C PRO A 37 20.79 -4.09 -18.92
N VAL A 38 20.10 -4.27 -20.05
CA VAL A 38 18.68 -4.67 -20.06
C VAL A 38 18.57 -6.13 -19.65
N LYS A 39 19.34 -7.02 -20.28
CA LYS A 39 19.36 -8.45 -19.93
C LYS A 39 19.80 -8.69 -18.49
N ALA A 40 20.75 -7.90 -17.99
CA ALA A 40 21.17 -7.97 -16.59
C ALA A 40 20.06 -7.55 -15.63
N ALA A 41 19.31 -6.48 -15.95
CA ALA A 41 18.17 -6.03 -15.18
C ALA A 41 17.02 -7.06 -15.18
N GLU A 42 16.68 -7.62 -16.33
CA GLU A 42 15.66 -8.67 -16.47
C GLU A 42 16.03 -9.93 -15.66
N THR A 43 17.30 -10.35 -15.70
CA THR A 43 17.79 -11.49 -14.92
C THR A 43 17.69 -11.21 -13.42
N ALA A 44 17.99 -9.98 -12.99
CA ALA A 44 17.84 -9.59 -11.59
C ALA A 44 16.36 -9.59 -11.16
N LEU A 45 15.48 -9.05 -11.99
CA LEU A 45 14.03 -9.03 -11.73
C LEU A 45 13.45 -10.45 -11.65
N ALA A 46 13.83 -11.34 -12.57
CA ALA A 46 13.39 -12.73 -12.59
C ALA A 46 13.84 -13.53 -11.35
N ARG A 47 14.96 -13.17 -10.73
CA ARG A 47 15.39 -13.74 -9.44
C ARG A 47 14.57 -13.17 -8.29
N LEU A 48 14.26 -11.88 -8.33
CA LEU A 48 13.49 -11.21 -7.29
C LEU A 48 12.04 -11.71 -7.26
N SER A 49 11.43 -11.89 -8.43
CA SER A 49 10.02 -12.27 -8.60
C SER A 49 9.67 -13.61 -7.95
N GLN A 50 10.65 -14.49 -7.74
CA GLN A 50 10.48 -15.76 -7.03
C GLN A 50 10.04 -15.57 -5.57
N ASN A 51 10.26 -14.38 -5.00
CA ASN A 51 9.90 -14.05 -3.62
C ASN A 51 8.56 -13.32 -3.50
N PHE A 52 7.96 -12.87 -4.61
CA PHE A 52 6.80 -11.96 -4.58
C PHE A 52 5.59 -12.58 -3.88
N ASP A 53 5.28 -13.84 -4.17
CA ASP A 53 4.18 -14.56 -3.52
C ASP A 53 4.41 -14.66 -2.00
N GLY A 54 5.65 -14.94 -1.58
CA GLY A 54 6.01 -15.00 -0.17
C GLY A 54 5.90 -13.64 0.55
N TRP A 55 6.24 -12.55 -0.14
CA TRP A 55 6.06 -11.20 0.40
C TRP A 55 4.59 -10.82 0.53
N MET A 56 3.74 -11.22 -0.42
CA MET A 56 2.29 -11.02 -0.31
C MET A 56 1.69 -11.81 0.87
N VAL A 57 2.12 -13.06 1.07
CA VAL A 57 1.71 -13.87 2.22
C VAL A 57 2.12 -13.20 3.54
N ASN A 58 3.36 -12.70 3.64
CA ASN A 58 3.83 -12.01 4.84
C ASN A 58 3.07 -10.70 5.07
N GLY A 59 2.88 -9.87 4.04
CA GLY A 59 2.11 -8.63 4.17
C GLY A 59 0.65 -8.88 4.57
N SER A 60 0.04 -9.97 4.09
CA SER A 60 -1.31 -10.38 4.47
C SER A 60 -1.38 -10.82 5.94
N LYS A 61 -0.34 -11.50 6.43
CA LYS A 61 -0.19 -11.84 7.85
C LYS A 61 -0.02 -10.59 8.72
N GLU A 62 0.84 -9.65 8.33
CA GLU A 62 1.05 -8.38 9.05
C GLU A 62 -0.25 -7.57 9.15
N LEU A 63 -1.03 -7.51 8.05
CA LEU A 63 -2.36 -6.89 8.05
C LEU A 63 -3.31 -7.55 9.03
N HIS A 64 -3.34 -8.89 9.05
CA HIS A 64 -4.17 -9.65 9.98
C HIS A 64 -3.77 -9.41 11.44
N GLU A 65 -2.48 -9.43 11.75
CA GLU A 65 -1.97 -9.16 13.09
C GLU A 65 -2.30 -7.73 13.56
N ALA A 66 -2.26 -6.75 12.65
CA ALA A 66 -2.70 -5.38 12.96
C ALA A 66 -4.19 -5.32 13.28
N TYR A 67 -5.03 -6.07 12.56
CA TYR A 67 -6.46 -6.18 12.86
C TYR A 67 -6.72 -6.89 14.21
N GLU A 68 -6.05 -8.00 14.48
CA GLU A 68 -6.17 -8.71 15.78
C GLU A 68 -5.78 -7.80 16.95
N ASN A 69 -4.73 -6.99 16.77
CA ASN A 69 -4.32 -5.99 17.75
C ASN A 69 -5.42 -4.94 17.99
N LEU A 70 -6.07 -4.44 16.93
CA LEU A 70 -7.21 -3.53 17.02
C LEU A 70 -8.42 -4.18 17.68
N ALA A 71 -8.72 -5.43 17.35
CA ALA A 71 -9.83 -6.18 17.95
C ALA A 71 -9.64 -6.35 19.46
N ALA A 72 -8.42 -6.67 19.89
CA ALA A 72 -8.07 -6.90 21.30
C ALA A 72 -7.97 -5.60 22.13
N ASN A 73 -7.39 -4.53 21.56
CA ASN A 73 -7.09 -3.30 22.30
C ASN A 73 -8.08 -2.16 22.05
N GLY A 74 -9.12 -2.42 21.24
CA GLY A 74 -10.14 -1.45 20.88
C GLY A 74 -9.74 -0.54 19.73
N ILE A 75 -10.73 0.21 19.24
CA ILE A 75 -10.55 1.16 18.14
C ILE A 75 -10.05 2.48 18.72
N ASN A 76 -8.81 2.84 18.39
CA ASN A 76 -8.18 4.11 18.77
C ASN A 76 -7.15 4.51 17.70
N ALA A 77 -6.59 5.71 17.81
CA ALA A 77 -5.68 6.25 16.80
C ALA A 77 -4.44 5.36 16.55
N GLU A 78 -3.91 4.70 17.58
CA GLU A 78 -2.74 3.83 17.44
C GLU A 78 -3.10 2.53 16.71
N THR A 79 -4.16 1.84 17.15
CA THR A 79 -4.56 0.56 16.56
C THR A 79 -5.05 0.73 15.12
N VAL A 80 -5.80 1.80 14.85
CA VAL A 80 -6.25 2.17 13.50
C VAL A 80 -5.06 2.56 12.63
N GLY A 81 -4.12 3.36 13.15
CA GLY A 81 -2.92 3.75 12.40
C GLY A 81 -2.08 2.56 11.97
N ARG A 82 -1.92 1.54 12.84
CA ARG A 82 -1.23 0.29 12.50
C ARG A 82 -1.94 -0.50 11.41
N LEU A 83 -3.26 -0.66 11.53
CA LEU A 83 -4.07 -1.34 10.51
C LEU A 83 -4.00 -0.61 9.15
N TYR A 84 -4.16 0.71 9.17
CA TYR A 84 -4.08 1.55 7.99
C TYR A 84 -2.71 1.46 7.31
N GLN A 85 -1.62 1.52 8.08
CA GLN A 85 -0.27 1.41 7.53
C GLN A 85 -0.04 0.06 6.84
N ALA A 86 -0.51 -1.04 7.44
CA ALA A 86 -0.41 -2.37 6.85
C ALA A 86 -1.22 -2.45 5.54
N ALA A 87 -2.45 -1.93 5.53
CA ALA A 87 -3.29 -1.87 4.34
C ALA A 87 -2.67 -0.97 3.24
N HIS A 88 -2.09 0.18 3.60
CA HIS A 88 -1.46 1.10 2.66
C HIS A 88 -0.18 0.50 2.04
N ASN A 89 0.62 -0.22 2.83
CA ASN A 89 1.77 -0.95 2.30
C ASN A 89 1.34 -2.03 1.31
N MET A 90 0.31 -2.81 1.65
CA MET A 90 -0.28 -3.82 0.78
C MET A 90 -0.76 -3.20 -0.54
N LYS A 91 -1.55 -2.13 -0.47
CA LYS A 91 -2.02 -1.35 -1.63
C LYS A 91 -0.85 -0.93 -2.54
N GLY A 92 0.21 -0.36 -1.97
CA GLY A 92 1.36 0.14 -2.73
C GLY A 92 2.22 -0.95 -3.38
N GLN A 93 2.31 -2.12 -2.76
CA GLN A 93 3.18 -3.19 -3.24
C GLN A 93 2.46 -4.19 -4.15
N ALA A 94 1.16 -4.43 -3.94
CA ALA A 94 0.44 -5.53 -4.58
C ALA A 94 0.52 -5.52 -6.12
N ALA A 95 0.38 -4.36 -6.76
CA ALA A 95 0.51 -4.25 -8.22
C ALA A 95 1.91 -4.66 -8.71
N THR A 96 2.97 -4.24 -8.02
CA THR A 96 4.36 -4.60 -8.33
C THR A 96 4.62 -6.09 -8.13
N LEU A 97 3.96 -6.69 -7.15
CA LEU A 97 4.08 -8.10 -6.81
C LEU A 97 3.16 -9.01 -7.64
N GLY A 98 2.36 -8.44 -8.56
CA GLY A 98 1.48 -9.20 -9.44
C GLY A 98 0.11 -9.56 -8.86
N TYR A 99 -0.36 -8.81 -7.86
CA TYR A 99 -1.67 -8.98 -7.21
C TYR A 99 -2.51 -7.68 -7.27
N PRO A 100 -2.74 -7.07 -8.45
CA PRO A 100 -3.48 -5.81 -8.55
C PRO A 100 -4.85 -5.84 -7.86
N LEU A 101 -5.60 -6.95 -7.95
CA LEU A 101 -6.91 -7.08 -7.31
C LEU A 101 -6.82 -6.99 -5.77
N VAL A 102 -5.79 -7.59 -5.16
CA VAL A 102 -5.54 -7.47 -3.72
C VAL A 102 -5.22 -6.01 -3.35
N GLY A 103 -4.48 -5.32 -4.21
CA GLY A 103 -4.19 -3.89 -4.07
C GLY A 103 -5.46 -3.04 -4.05
N ASP A 104 -6.42 -3.34 -4.93
CA ASP A 104 -7.71 -2.65 -4.99
C ASP A 104 -8.54 -2.85 -3.72
N VAL A 105 -8.58 -4.08 -3.18
CA VAL A 105 -9.27 -4.37 -1.90
C VAL A 105 -8.61 -3.64 -0.74
N ALA A 106 -7.27 -3.65 -0.66
CA ALA A 106 -6.53 -2.91 0.36
C ALA A 106 -6.73 -1.39 0.24
N GLY A 107 -6.82 -0.87 -0.99
CA GLY A 107 -7.15 0.52 -1.25
C GLY A 107 -8.56 0.89 -0.78
N SER A 108 -9.54 0.02 -0.98
CA SER A 108 -10.90 0.20 -0.49
C SER A 108 -10.98 0.16 1.05
N LEU A 109 -10.18 -0.69 1.70
CA LEU A 109 -10.04 -0.65 3.17
C LEU A 109 -9.44 0.68 3.65
N CYS A 110 -8.39 1.19 2.99
CA CYS A 110 -7.85 2.51 3.30
C CYS A 110 -8.91 3.61 3.16
N TYR A 111 -9.70 3.57 2.08
CA TYR A 111 -10.78 4.52 1.85
C TYR A 111 -11.83 4.50 2.97
N LEU A 112 -12.27 3.31 3.43
CA LEU A 112 -13.16 3.22 4.58
C LEU A 112 -12.57 3.90 5.83
N ILE A 113 -11.28 3.69 6.10
CA ILE A 113 -10.61 4.26 7.28
C ILE A 113 -10.47 5.79 7.18
N GLU A 114 -10.21 6.31 5.99
CA GLU A 114 -10.03 7.74 5.73
C GLU A 114 -11.36 8.51 5.79
N GLU A 115 -12.46 7.89 5.39
CA GLU A 115 -13.72 8.59 5.13
C GLU A 115 -14.71 8.59 6.30
N VAL A 116 -14.44 7.83 7.35
CA VAL A 116 -15.25 7.89 8.59
C VAL A 116 -15.01 9.22 9.32
N PRO A 117 -16.04 9.86 9.93
CA PRO A 117 -15.87 11.12 10.65
C PRO A 117 -14.99 10.99 11.90
N SER A 118 -15.08 9.87 12.60
CA SER A 118 -14.29 9.55 13.79
C SER A 118 -13.83 8.09 13.77
N PRO A 119 -12.67 7.75 14.37
CA PRO A 119 -12.26 6.36 14.54
C PRO A 119 -13.33 5.48 15.23
N SER A 120 -14.14 6.04 16.13
CA SER A 120 -15.24 5.31 16.78
C SER A 120 -16.30 4.79 15.80
N ASP A 121 -16.40 5.40 14.63
CA ASP A 121 -17.35 5.05 13.58
C ASP A 121 -16.78 3.98 12.65
N LEU A 122 -15.71 3.28 13.04
CA LEU A 122 -15.19 2.16 12.26
C LEU A 122 -15.96 0.87 12.57
N PRO A 123 -16.62 0.26 11.57
CA PRO A 123 -17.37 -0.97 11.75
C PRO A 123 -16.41 -2.16 11.82
N LYS A 124 -16.17 -2.69 13.04
CA LYS A 124 -15.28 -3.84 13.28
C LYS A 124 -15.55 -5.03 12.36
N SER A 125 -16.82 -5.35 12.11
CA SER A 125 -17.21 -6.47 11.25
C SER A 125 -16.82 -6.25 9.78
N LEU A 126 -16.87 -5.02 9.27
CA LEU A 126 -16.47 -4.71 7.91
C LEU A 126 -14.94 -4.69 7.77
N LEU A 127 -14.23 -4.16 8.78
CA LEU A 127 -12.77 -4.27 8.86
C LEU A 127 -12.32 -5.75 8.80
N ALA A 128 -12.95 -6.62 9.57
CA ALA A 128 -12.69 -8.06 9.55
C ALA A 128 -12.88 -8.66 8.14
N GLN A 129 -14.00 -8.32 7.48
CA GLN A 129 -14.31 -8.81 6.14
C GLN A 129 -13.27 -8.39 5.10
N TYR A 130 -12.77 -7.16 5.16
CA TYR A 130 -11.68 -6.72 4.28
C TYR A 130 -10.39 -7.51 4.52
N VAL A 131 -10.00 -7.70 5.79
CA VAL A 131 -8.79 -8.44 6.16
C VAL A 131 -8.90 -9.90 5.72
N ASP A 132 -10.03 -10.55 5.98
CA ASP A 132 -10.26 -11.94 5.57
C ASP A 132 -10.33 -12.09 4.05
N ALA A 133 -10.91 -11.13 3.34
CA ALA A 133 -10.91 -11.10 1.88
C ALA A 133 -9.48 -11.03 1.32
N ILE A 134 -8.64 -10.13 1.85
CA ILE A 134 -7.23 -10.01 1.42
C ILE A 134 -6.48 -11.32 1.70
N ARG A 135 -6.68 -11.92 2.89
CA ARG A 135 -6.06 -13.21 3.23
C ARG A 135 -6.46 -14.32 2.27
N ALA A 136 -7.75 -14.46 2.01
CA ALA A 136 -8.28 -15.46 1.09
C ALA A 136 -7.78 -15.24 -0.34
N MET A 137 -7.78 -14.00 -0.83
CA MET A 137 -7.29 -13.68 -2.18
C MET A 137 -5.80 -14.00 -2.33
N VAL A 138 -4.98 -13.68 -1.32
CA VAL A 138 -3.56 -14.03 -1.34
C VAL A 138 -3.36 -15.55 -1.28
N SER A 139 -4.08 -16.27 -0.43
CA SER A 139 -3.94 -17.73 -0.31
C SER A 139 -4.43 -18.50 -1.54
N GLU A 140 -5.49 -18.02 -2.18
CA GLU A 140 -6.08 -18.61 -3.40
C GLU A 140 -5.43 -18.08 -4.69
N ASN A 141 -4.39 -17.24 -4.57
CA ASN A 141 -3.69 -16.64 -5.69
C ASN A 141 -4.62 -15.86 -6.64
N ALA A 142 -5.62 -15.16 -6.09
CA ALA A 142 -6.56 -14.31 -6.80
C ALA A 142 -5.89 -12.98 -7.15
N ARG A 143 -5.18 -12.95 -8.27
CA ARG A 143 -4.26 -11.86 -8.64
C ARG A 143 -4.95 -10.66 -9.27
N ASP A 144 -5.85 -10.90 -10.21
CA ASP A 144 -6.34 -9.89 -11.14
C ASP A 144 -7.84 -10.07 -11.44
N GLN A 145 -8.35 -9.22 -12.34
CA GLN A 145 -9.77 -9.16 -12.70
C GLN A 145 -10.29 -10.44 -13.38
N GLN A 146 -9.40 -11.33 -13.81
CA GLN A 146 -9.77 -12.65 -14.34
C GLN A 146 -10.28 -13.57 -13.24
N ASN A 147 -10.00 -13.27 -11.96
CA ASN A 147 -10.65 -13.93 -10.83
C ASN A 147 -12.05 -13.32 -10.60
N ALA A 148 -13.07 -13.95 -11.19
CA ALA A 148 -14.45 -13.49 -11.11
C ALA A 148 -14.98 -13.43 -9.67
N LEU A 149 -14.63 -14.41 -8.82
CA LEU A 149 -15.05 -14.44 -7.42
C LEU A 149 -14.45 -13.28 -6.62
N GLY A 150 -13.15 -13.04 -6.77
CA GLY A 150 -12.47 -11.95 -6.08
C GLY A 150 -12.97 -10.58 -6.54
N THR A 151 -13.25 -10.44 -7.84
CA THR A 151 -13.82 -9.21 -8.41
C THR A 151 -15.23 -8.95 -7.87
N ALA A 152 -16.08 -9.98 -7.79
CA ALA A 152 -17.42 -9.85 -7.20
C ALA A 152 -17.37 -9.52 -5.71
N LEU A 153 -16.43 -10.12 -4.97
CA LEU A 153 -16.20 -9.82 -3.55
C LEU A 153 -15.77 -8.36 -3.34
N LEU A 154 -14.82 -7.85 -4.13
CA LEU A 154 -14.42 -6.44 -4.10
C LEU A 154 -15.61 -5.51 -4.39
N ALA A 155 -16.39 -5.82 -5.43
CA ALA A 155 -17.57 -5.03 -5.76
C ALA A 155 -18.57 -4.96 -4.58
N LYS A 156 -18.80 -6.11 -3.91
CA LYS A 156 -19.70 -6.15 -2.76
C LYS A 156 -19.14 -5.40 -1.54
N LEU A 157 -17.85 -5.52 -1.25
CA LEU A 157 -17.22 -4.76 -0.18
C LEU A 157 -17.33 -3.24 -0.43
N ASN A 158 -17.13 -2.79 -1.68
CA ASN A 158 -17.29 -1.39 -2.04
C ASN A 158 -18.74 -0.90 -1.87
N GLU A 159 -19.72 -1.70 -2.30
CA GLU A 159 -21.14 -1.39 -2.10
C GLU A 159 -21.46 -1.20 -0.61
N VAL A 160 -21.08 -2.16 0.23
CA VAL A 160 -21.33 -2.12 1.68
C VAL A 160 -20.61 -0.93 2.34
N THR A 161 -19.39 -0.62 1.92
CA THR A 161 -18.63 0.53 2.42
C THR A 161 -19.30 1.85 2.06
N ASN A 162 -19.75 2.01 0.82
CA ASN A 162 -20.43 3.24 0.40
C ASN A 162 -21.76 3.43 1.13
N ASP A 163 -22.55 2.36 1.26
CA ASP A 163 -23.79 2.37 2.03
C ASP A 163 -23.52 2.78 3.48
N TYR A 164 -22.51 2.18 4.12
CA TYR A 164 -22.11 2.50 5.48
C TYR A 164 -21.69 3.96 5.64
N LEU A 165 -20.79 4.45 4.79
CA LEU A 165 -20.29 5.82 4.85
C LEU A 165 -21.42 6.84 4.63
N SER A 166 -22.38 6.55 3.76
CA SER A 166 -23.55 7.43 3.56
C SER A 166 -24.41 7.55 4.81
N GLN A 167 -24.60 6.44 5.54
CA GLN A 167 -25.40 6.43 6.77
C GLN A 167 -24.71 7.20 7.89
N VAL A 168 -23.42 6.94 8.11
CA VAL A 168 -22.64 7.60 9.16
C VAL A 168 -22.58 9.13 8.93
N ARG A 169 -22.41 9.57 7.68
CA ARG A 169 -22.38 11.01 7.33
C ARG A 169 -23.71 11.73 7.47
N THR A 170 -24.81 10.99 7.45
CA THR A 170 -26.16 11.57 7.60
C THR A 170 -26.54 11.73 9.08
N ILE A 171 -25.86 10.99 9.97
CA ILE A 171 -26.18 10.91 11.40
C ILE A 171 -25.23 11.78 12.26
N GLY A 172 -24.00 12.03 11.79
CA GLY A 172 -23.00 12.92 12.43
C GLY A 172 -23.19 14.39 12.07
#